data_AF-A0A137R188-F1
#
_entry.id   AF-A0A137R188-F1
#
_cell.length_a   1.000
_cell.length_b   1.000
_cell.length_c   1.000
_cell.angle_alpha   90.00
_cell.angle_beta   90.00
_cell.angle_gamma   90.00
#
_symmetry.space_group_name_H-M   'P 1'
#
loop_
_entity.id
_entity.type
_entity.pdbx_description
1 polymer ?
#
loop_
_entity_poly.entity_id
_entity_poly.type
_entity_poly.pdbx_seq_one_letter_code
_entity_poly.pdbx_strand_id
1 'polypeptide(L)'
;APVSFPDTLDLGLRVNKIGKSSVVCEAAVFVLGNDSPAAIGRRSYVYVDRKSRESSPMTEELRKGLKKLYRPLEVSPSAKL
;
A
#
# COMPACT_ATOMS: atom_id res chain seq x y z
N ALA A 1 -4.60 -11.65 14.23
CA ALA A 1 -5.75 -12.21 14.97
C ALA A 1 -6.97 -12.20 14.06
N PRO A 2 -7.91 -13.15 14.17
CA PRO A 2 -9.17 -13.08 13.43
C PRO A 2 -9.96 -11.84 13.89
N VAL A 3 -10.72 -11.24 12.97
CA VAL A 3 -11.67 -10.15 13.23
C VAL A 3 -13.06 -10.62 12.82
N SER A 4 -14.11 -10.10 13.45
CA SER A 4 -15.48 -10.54 13.22
C SER A 4 -16.46 -9.38 13.23
N PHE A 5 -17.61 -9.54 12.58
CA PHE A 5 -18.70 -8.59 12.79
C PHE A 5 -19.16 -8.66 14.27
N PRO A 6 -19.43 -7.53 14.95
CA PRO A 6 -19.52 -6.15 14.46
C PRO A 6 -18.29 -5.28 14.75
N ASP A 7 -17.09 -5.85 14.80
CA ASP A 7 -15.85 -5.11 15.10
C ASP A 7 -15.70 -3.89 14.18
N THR A 8 -15.37 -2.75 14.77
CA THR A 8 -14.96 -1.57 14.01
C THR A 8 -13.48 -1.68 13.69
N LEU A 9 -13.13 -1.51 12.42
CA LEU A 9 -11.78 -1.67 11.93
C LEU A 9 -11.19 -0.34 11.47
N ASP A 10 -9.94 -0.11 11.81
CA ASP A 10 -9.12 0.96 11.26
C ASP A 10 -8.19 0.41 10.18
N LEU A 11 -8.05 1.15 9.07
CA LEU A 11 -7.15 0.80 7.98
C LEU A 11 -6.00 1.79 7.89
N GLY A 12 -4.78 1.30 8.13
CA GLY A 12 -3.57 2.03 7.79
C GLY A 12 -3.21 1.79 6.33
N LEU A 13 -2.81 2.84 5.60
CA LEU A 13 -2.28 2.73 4.24
C LEU A 13 -0.99 3.53 4.12
N ARG A 14 0.03 2.93 3.51
CA ARG A 14 1.25 3.62 3.13
C ARG A 14 1.78 3.20 1.77
N VAL A 15 2.63 4.06 1.22
CA VAL A 15 3.42 3.75 0.04
C VAL A 15 4.86 3.40 0.46
N ASN A 16 5.30 2.19 0.13
CA ASN A 16 6.63 1.68 0.47
C ASN A 16 7.68 1.98 -0.60
N LYS A 17 7.27 2.08 -1.88
CA LYS A 17 8.15 2.32 -3.03
C LYS A 17 7.41 3.04 -4.14
N ILE A 18 8.04 4.06 -4.73
CA ILE A 18 7.53 4.79 -5.91
C ILE A 18 8.53 4.63 -7.06
N GLY A 19 8.14 3.89 -8.10
CA GLY A 19 8.90 3.69 -9.34
C GLY A 19 8.58 4.74 -10.40
N LYS A 20 8.90 4.46 -11.67
CA LYS A 20 8.53 5.33 -12.81
C LYS A 20 7.06 5.14 -13.20
N SER A 21 6.63 3.89 -13.34
CA SER A 21 5.27 3.47 -13.74
C SER A 21 4.63 2.53 -12.73
N SER A 22 5.16 2.47 -11.51
CA SER A 22 4.61 1.58 -10.47
C SER A 22 4.74 2.15 -9.08
N VAL A 23 3.89 1.66 -8.18
CA VAL A 23 3.91 1.96 -6.75
C VAL A 23 3.65 0.69 -5.96
N VAL A 24 4.35 0.52 -4.85
CA VAL A 24 4.08 -0.57 -3.90
C VAL A 24 3.41 0.02 -2.68
N CYS A 25 2.15 -0.35 -2.47
CA CYS A 25 1.36 0.04 -1.32
C CYS A 25 1.31 -1.10 -0.31
N GLU A 26 1.15 -0.73 0.95
CA GLU A 26 0.92 -1.67 2.05
C GLU A 26 -0.21 -1.14 2.90
N ALA A 27 -1.15 -2.02 3.21
CA ALA A 27 -2.28 -1.74 4.08
C ALA A 27 -2.20 -2.63 5.31
N ALA A 28 -2.59 -2.10 6.45
CA ALA A 28 -2.70 -2.84 7.70
C ALA A 28 -4.12 -2.65 8.26
N VAL A 29 -4.70 -3.74 8.74
CA VAL A 29 -6.03 -3.77 9.35
C VAL A 29 -5.85 -3.85 10.86
N PHE A 30 -6.50 -2.95 11.59
CA PHE A 30 -6.48 -2.88 13.04
C PHE A 30 -7.91 -2.97 13.56
N VAL A 31 -8.09 -3.55 14.74
CA VAL A 31 -9.34 -3.39 15.50
C VAL A 31 -9.25 -2.07 16.23
N LEU A 32 -10.32 -1.27 16.23
CA LEU A 32 -10.35 0.04 16.86
C LEU A 32 -9.83 -0.03 18.31
N GLY A 33 -8.84 0.81 18.63
CA GLY A 33 -8.19 0.86 19.95
C GLY A 33 -7.10 -0.19 20.18
N ASN A 34 -6.77 -1.02 19.19
CA ASN A 34 -5.64 -1.95 19.24
C ASN A 34 -4.54 -1.52 18.26
N ASP A 35 -3.34 -1.29 18.80
CA ASP A 35 -2.17 -0.86 18.01
C ASP A 35 -1.51 -2.00 17.21
N SER A 36 -1.86 -3.26 17.50
CA SER A 36 -1.34 -4.41 16.76
C SER A 36 -2.21 -4.75 15.55
N PRO A 37 -1.64 -4.87 14.33
CA PRO A 37 -2.43 -5.18 13.15
C PRO A 37 -2.96 -6.62 13.19
N ALA A 38 -4.24 -6.79 12.88
CA ALA A 38 -4.87 -8.08 12.67
C ALA A 38 -4.38 -8.75 11.38
N ALA A 39 -4.11 -7.95 10.35
CA ALA A 39 -3.58 -8.37 9.06
C ALA A 39 -2.75 -7.26 8.40
N ILE A 40 -1.74 -7.64 7.60
CA ILE A 40 -0.95 -6.73 6.77
C ILE A 40 -0.94 -7.28 5.34
N GLY A 41 -1.27 -6.43 4.36
CA GLY A 41 -1.28 -6.77 2.95
C GLY A 41 -0.41 -5.83 2.14
N ARG A 42 0.43 -6.38 1.26
CA ARG A 42 1.21 -5.61 0.28
C ARG A 42 0.67 -5.83 -1.12
N ARG A 43 0.57 -4.75 -1.90
CA ARG A 43 0.15 -4.78 -3.30
C ARG A 43 0.98 -3.82 -4.14
N SER A 44 1.22 -4.21 -5.39
CA SER A 44 1.86 -3.36 -6.39
C SER A 44 0.83 -2.90 -7.40
N TYR A 45 0.81 -1.61 -7.69
CA TYR A 45 0.04 -1.03 -8.78
C TYR A 45 1.00 -0.63 -9.90
N VAL A 46 0.67 -1.03 -11.13
CA VAL A 46 1.39 -0.64 -12.34
C VAL A 46 0.47 0.24 -13.17
N TYR A 47 0.98 1.39 -13.59
CA TYR A 47 0.28 2.34 -14.44
C TYR A 47 0.60 2.05 -15.90
N VAL A 48 -0.45 2.01 -16.71
CA VAL A 48 -0.38 1.68 -18.13
C VAL A 48 -1.06 2.76 -18.95
N ASP A 49 -0.60 2.95 -20.17
CA ASP A 49 -1.34 3.74 -21.16
C ASP A 49 -2.61 2.98 -21.57
N ARG A 50 -3.72 3.71 -21.67
CA ARG A 50 -5.04 3.09 -21.88
C ARG A 50 -5.19 2.47 -23.27
N LYS A 51 -4.54 3.03 -24.30
CA LYS A 51 -4.69 2.58 -25.68
C LYS A 51 -3.77 1.40 -25.97
N SER A 52 -2.48 1.55 -25.69
CA SER A 52 -1.45 0.54 -25.94
C SER A 52 -1.46 -0.60 -24.92
N ARG A 53 -1.99 -0.36 -23.71
CA ARG A 53 -1.89 -1.25 -22.53
C ARG A 53 -0.45 -1.52 -22.09
N GLU A 54 0.49 -0.71 -22.55
CA GLU A 54 1.89 -0.77 -22.16
C GLU A 54 2.14 0.06 -20.89
N SER A 55 3.19 -0.29 -20.15
CA SER A 55 3.60 0.47 -18.96
C SER A 55 3.91 1.92 -19.31
N SER A 56 3.27 2.86 -18.64
CA SER A 56 3.43 4.30 -18.87
C SER A 56 3.81 5.04 -17.58
N PRO A 57 4.66 6.09 -17.65
CA PRO A 57 5.03 6.85 -16.46
C PRO A 57 3.81 7.45 -15.75
N MET A 58 3.86 7.48 -14.42
CA MET A 58 2.88 8.24 -13.63
C MET A 58 2.97 9.74 -13.97
N THR A 59 1.83 10.43 -13.97
CA THR A 59 1.79 11.89 -14.04
C THR A 59 2.48 12.49 -12.80
N GLU A 60 3.05 13.70 -12.93
CA GLU A 60 3.72 14.34 -11.80
C GLU A 60 2.75 14.64 -10.66
N GLU A 61 1.51 14.98 -10.96
CA GLU A 61 0.46 15.20 -9.96
C GLU A 61 0.20 13.94 -9.11
N LEU A 62 0.02 12.79 -9.76
CA LEU A 62 -0.16 11.51 -9.09
C LEU A 62 1.07 11.16 -8.25
N ARG A 63 2.27 11.31 -8.83
CA ARG A 63 3.54 11.07 -8.12
C ARG A 63 3.65 11.96 -6.87
N LYS A 64 3.27 13.23 -6.97
CA LYS A 64 3.26 14.19 -5.85
C LYS A 64 2.24 13.79 -4.77
N GLY A 65 1.06 13.33 -5.14
CA GLY A 65 0.07 12.80 -4.22
C GLY A 65 0.60 11.58 -3.44
N LEU A 66 1.14 10.59 -4.17
CA LEU A 66 1.70 9.36 -3.57
C LEU A 66 2.87 9.64 -2.63
N LYS A 67 3.70 10.65 -2.92
CA LYS A 67 4.79 11.09 -2.03
C LYS A 67 4.30 11.51 -0.64
N LYS A 68 3.07 12.01 -0.50
CA LYS A 68 2.51 12.38 0.83
C LYS A 68 2.34 11.15 1.74
N LEU A 69 2.05 10.00 1.15
CA LEU A 69 1.87 8.72 1.81
C LEU A 69 3.15 7.87 1.84
N TYR A 70 4.27 8.39 1.30
CA TYR A 70 5.51 7.64 1.18
C TYR A 70 6.16 7.46 2.56
N ARG A 71 6.22 6.21 3.01
CA ARG A 71 6.87 5.77 4.25
C ARG A 71 7.63 4.48 3.94
N PRO A 72 8.88 4.56 3.48
CA PRO A 72 9.66 3.37 3.17
C PRO A 72 9.85 2.53 4.44
N LEU A 73 9.86 1.22 4.26
CA LEU A 73 10.22 0.28 5.32
C LEU A 73 11.72 0.39 5.61
N GLU A 74 12.09 0.58 6.89
CA GLU A 74 13.49 0.49 7.31
C GLU A 74 14.00 -0.96 7.36
N VAL A 75 13.09 -1.95 7.39
CA VAL A 75 13.44 -3.38 7.41
C VAL A 75 12.48 -4.16 6.50
N SER A 76 13.04 -4.98 5.60
CA SER A 76 12.27 -5.95 4.83
C SER A 76 11.73 -7.03 5.78
N PRO A 77 10.40 -7.25 5.88
CA PRO A 77 9.89 -8.44 6.54
C PRO A 77 10.26 -9.61 5.65
N SER A 78 11.39 -10.26 5.97
CA SER A 78 11.78 -11.55 5.42
C SER A 78 10.89 -12.62 6.05
N ALA A 79 9.58 -12.51 5.85
CA ALA A 79 8.66 -13.61 6.09
C ALA A 79 8.76 -14.52 4.86
N LYS A 80 9.58 -15.57 4.99
CA LYS A 80 9.51 -16.72 4.08
C LYS A 80 8.07 -17.26 4.18
N LEU A 81 7.41 -17.39 3.03
CA LEU A 81 6.21 -18.21 2.88
C LEU A 81 6.55 -19.67 3.21
#